data_AF-A0A2A3ELK4-F1
#
_entry.id   AF-A0A2A3ELK4-F1
#
_cell.length_a   1.000
_cell.length_b   1.000
_cell.length_c   1.000
_cell.angle_alpha   90.00
_cell.angle_beta   90.00
_cell.angle_gamma   90.00
#
_symmetry.space_group_name_H-M   'P 1'
#
loop_
_entity.id
_entity.type
_entity.pdbx_description
1 polymer ?
#
loop_
_entity_poly.entity_id
_entity_poly.type
_entity_poly.pdbx_seq_one_letter_code
_entity_poly.pdbx_strand_id
1 'polypeptide(L)'
;MESVSTISFSDQRTTNWFMMSSPFPTLFICLSYVYGVKVLGPKLMENRKPFQLKNVLIVYNLFQMVFSAWLFYESLMGGWWGHYSFHCQPVDYSDNPIAIRVSFGIYSFLGRWIIGPPFQRDGPQQMLNFIL
;
A
#
# COMPACT_ATOMS: atom_id res chain seq x y z
N MET A 1 10.15 -19.66 14.75
CA MET A 1 11.34 -20.17 14.03
C MET A 1 10.98 -20.62 12.60
N GLU A 2 9.93 -20.04 11.99
CA GLU A 2 9.45 -20.35 10.63
C GLU A 2 9.84 -19.27 9.59
N SER A 3 10.54 -18.20 9.99
CA SER A 3 10.78 -17.04 9.13
C SER A 3 12.09 -17.09 8.30
N VAL A 4 12.83 -18.21 8.31
CA VAL A 4 14.14 -18.32 7.62
C VAL A 4 14.04 -19.09 6.29
N SER A 5 13.06 -19.99 6.11
CA SER A 5 12.91 -20.78 4.89
C SER A 5 12.39 -19.99 3.68
N THR A 6 11.83 -18.80 3.87
CA THR A 6 11.33 -17.93 2.79
C THR A 6 12.41 -17.13 2.06
N ILE A 7 13.64 -17.04 2.60
CA ILE A 7 14.72 -16.26 1.96
C ILE A 7 15.35 -17.02 0.78
N SER A 8 15.30 -18.35 0.77
CA SER A 8 15.91 -19.18 -0.29
C SER A 8 15.21 -19.06 -1.66
N PHE A 9 13.95 -18.59 -1.69
CA PHE A 9 13.17 -18.34 -2.91
C PHE A 9 12.94 -16.84 -3.15
N SER A 10 13.61 -15.96 -2.39
CA SER A 10 13.43 -14.52 -2.50
C SER A 10 14.18 -13.98 -3.72
N ASP A 11 13.55 -13.07 -4.46
CA ASP A 11 14.16 -12.42 -5.61
C ASP A 11 15.26 -11.45 -5.14
N GLN A 12 16.53 -11.81 -5.41
CA GLN A 12 17.73 -11.11 -4.97
C GLN A 12 17.76 -9.63 -5.42
N ARG A 13 17.02 -9.30 -6.49
CA ARG A 13 16.91 -7.95 -7.07
C ARG A 13 16.17 -6.98 -6.15
N THR A 14 15.26 -7.51 -5.34
CA THR A 14 14.43 -6.72 -4.43
C THR A 14 15.00 -6.65 -3.02
N THR A 15 16.08 -7.38 -2.72
CA THR A 15 16.63 -7.50 -1.36
C THR A 15 17.15 -6.17 -0.80
N ASN A 16 17.61 -5.25 -1.65
CA ASN A 16 18.10 -3.92 -1.25
C ASN A 16 16.98 -2.88 -1.08
N TRP A 17 15.73 -3.22 -1.37
CA TRP A 17 14.62 -2.28 -1.26
C TRP A 17 14.17 -2.15 0.19
N PHE A 18 13.98 -0.91 0.63
CA PHE A 18 13.53 -0.59 1.97
C PHE A 18 12.20 -1.31 2.26
N MET A 19 12.16 -2.13 3.33
CA MET A 19 11.04 -3.01 3.74
C MET A 19 10.91 -4.39 3.07
N MET A 20 11.71 -4.70 2.05
CA MET A 20 11.71 -6.02 1.41
C MET A 20 12.80 -6.95 1.95
N SER A 21 13.79 -6.41 2.67
CA SER A 21 14.92 -7.18 3.23
C SER A 21 14.52 -8.08 4.40
N SER A 22 13.44 -7.78 5.11
CA SER A 22 12.99 -8.53 6.28
C SER A 22 11.50 -8.31 6.54
N PRO A 23 10.76 -9.32 7.05
CA PRO A 23 9.36 -9.14 7.47
C PRO A 23 9.19 -8.35 8.77
N PHE A 24 10.26 -8.16 9.56
CA PHE A 24 10.17 -7.51 10.88
C PHE A 24 9.79 -6.02 10.83
N PRO A 25 10.35 -5.17 9.93
CA PRO A 25 9.94 -3.77 9.80
C PRO A 25 8.44 -3.62 9.49
N THR A 26 7.90 -4.44 8.60
CA THR A 26 6.48 -4.44 8.24
C THR A 26 5.60 -4.83 9.42
N LEU A 27 5.98 -5.87 10.17
CA LEU A 27 5.27 -6.28 11.39
C LEU A 27 5.26 -5.19 12.46
N PHE A 28 6.39 -4.51 12.67
CA PHE A 28 6.48 -3.41 13.63
C PHE A 28 5.54 -2.25 13.28
N ILE A 29 5.43 -1.89 12.00
CA ILE A 29 4.52 -0.83 11.54
C ILE A 29 3.06 -1.23 11.70
N CYS A 30 2.70 -2.46 11.35
CA CYS A 30 1.35 -2.97 11.56
C CYS A 30 0.97 -2.98 13.05
N LEU A 31 1.86 -3.44 13.93
CA LEU A 31 1.61 -3.49 15.38
C LEU A 31 1.50 -2.09 16.00
N SER A 32 2.41 -1.18 15.66
CA SER A 32 2.37 0.21 16.14
C SER A 32 1.12 0.95 15.65
N TYR A 33 0.70 0.73 14.40
CA TYR A 33 -0.56 1.26 13.86
C TYR A 33 -1.78 0.75 14.65
N VAL A 34 -1.88 -0.56 14.86
CA VAL A 34 -3.01 -1.15 15.62
C VAL A 34 -3.05 -0.63 17.05
N TYR A 35 -1.90 -0.50 17.70
CA TYR A 35 -1.79 0.06 19.05
C TYR A 35 -2.23 1.54 19.08
N GLY A 36 -1.74 2.35 18.14
CA GLY A 36 -2.10 3.76 18.02
C GLY A 36 -3.60 3.97 17.81
N VAL A 37 -4.22 3.25 16.87
CA VAL A 37 -5.63 3.42 16.53
C VAL A 37 -6.58 2.83 17.57
N LYS A 38 -6.26 1.68 18.18
CA LYS A 38 -7.17 1.01 19.12
C LYS A 38 -7.02 1.50 20.57
N VAL A 39 -5.84 1.94 20.98
CA VAL A 39 -5.57 2.29 22.38
C VAL A 39 -5.39 3.81 22.53
N LEU A 40 -4.47 4.39 21.76
CA LEU A 40 -4.14 5.81 21.91
C LEU A 40 -5.23 6.73 21.35
N GLY A 41 -5.83 6.36 20.22
CA GLY A 41 -6.90 7.12 19.56
C GLY A 41 -8.12 7.37 20.47
N PRO A 42 -8.79 6.31 20.98
CA PRO A 42 -9.96 6.47 21.84
C PRO A 42 -9.65 7.22 23.14
N LYS A 43 -8.48 6.97 23.74
CA LYS A 43 -8.05 7.62 25.00
C LYS A 43 -7.83 9.12 24.83
N LEU A 44 -7.38 9.57 23.65
CA LEU A 44 -7.22 10.99 23.34
C LEU A 44 -8.54 11.66 22.93
N MET A 45 -9.47 10.89 22.35
CA MET A 45 -10.79 11.37 21.89
C MET A 45 -11.85 11.48 23.01
N GLU A 46 -11.61 10.89 24.18
CA GLU A 46 -12.58 10.90 25.30
C GLU A 46 -12.92 12.31 25.82
N ASN A 47 -11.98 13.27 25.72
CA ASN A 47 -12.13 14.63 26.26
C ASN A 47 -12.15 15.73 25.19
N ARG A 48 -12.31 15.38 23.91
CA ARG A 48 -12.21 16.34 22.79
C ARG A 48 -13.33 16.15 21.77
N LYS A 49 -13.86 17.27 21.25
CA LYS A 49 -14.83 17.28 20.15
C LYS A 49 -14.19 16.71 18.86
N PRO A 50 -14.97 16.05 17.98
CA PRO A 50 -14.44 15.46 16.76
C PRO A 50 -13.79 16.52 15.87
N PHE A 51 -12.56 16.25 15.42
CA PHE A 51 -11.84 17.14 14.51
C PHE A 51 -12.52 17.12 13.13
N GLN A 52 -12.84 18.30 12.58
CA GLN A 52 -13.34 18.41 11.20
C GLN A 52 -12.17 18.39 10.20
N LEU A 53 -11.69 17.20 9.87
CA LEU A 53 -10.56 16.98 8.94
C LEU A 53 -11.02 16.82 7.47
N LYS A 54 -12.16 17.40 7.10
CA LYS A 54 -12.78 17.22 5.77
C LYS A 54 -11.83 17.56 4.61
N ASN A 55 -11.12 18.68 4.70
CA ASN A 55 -10.19 19.10 3.64
C ASN A 55 -8.99 18.15 3.50
N VAL A 56 -8.46 17.65 4.62
CA VAL A 56 -7.36 16.68 4.62
C VAL A 56 -7.81 15.36 3.99
N LEU A 57 -9.04 14.92 4.29
CA LEU A 57 -9.61 13.71 3.72
C LEU A 57 -9.84 13.82 2.21
N ILE A 58 -10.30 14.97 1.73
CA ILE A 58 -10.50 15.23 0.29
C ILE A 58 -9.15 15.19 -0.45
N VAL A 59 -8.13 15.87 0.07
CA VAL A 59 -6.78 15.88 -0.51
C VAL A 59 -6.18 14.47 -0.51
N TYR A 60 -6.35 13.72 0.59
CA TYR A 60 -5.88 12.34 0.69
C TYR A 60 -6.53 11.42 -0.34
N ASN A 61 -7.85 11.48 -0.50
CA ASN A 61 -8.57 10.67 -1.48
C ASN A 61 -8.18 11.01 -2.93
N LEU A 62 -7.94 12.29 -3.23
CA LEU A 62 -7.47 12.72 -4.55
C LEU A 62 -6.03 12.23 -4.82
N PHE A 63 -5.13 12.36 -3.85
CA PHE A 63 -3.78 11.82 -3.95
C PHE A 63 -3.80 10.29 -4.18
N GLN A 64 -4.65 9.58 -3.44
CA GLN A 64 -4.80 8.14 -3.57
C GLN A 64 -5.31 7.74 -4.97
N MET A 65 -6.25 8.50 -5.54
CA MET A 65 -6.73 8.28 -6.90
C MET A 65 -5.62 8.48 -7.94
N VAL A 66 -4.89 9.60 -7.87
CA VAL A 66 -3.79 9.91 -8.81
C VAL A 66 -2.69 8.86 -8.73
N PHE A 67 -2.32 8.43 -7.52
CA PHE A 67 -1.31 7.39 -7.32
C PHE A 67 -1.73 6.05 -7.91
N SER A 68 -3.00 5.63 -7.73
CA SER A 68 -3.52 4.42 -8.36
C SER A 68 -3.58 4.52 -9.89
N ALA A 69 -3.90 5.68 -10.44
CA ALA A 69 -3.87 5.91 -11.89
C ALA A 69 -2.43 5.82 -12.45
N TRP A 70 -1.45 6.34 -11.73
CA TRP A 70 -0.03 6.21 -12.08
C TRP A 70 0.43 4.74 -12.11
N LEU A 71 0.06 3.96 -11.09
CA LEU A 71 0.38 2.52 -11.07
C LEU A 71 -0.28 1.74 -12.22
N PHE A 72 -1.51 2.12 -12.59
CA PHE A 72 -2.20 1.53 -13.73
C PHE A 72 -1.46 1.85 -15.05
N TYR A 73 -0.94 3.06 -15.21
CA TYR A 73 -0.11 3.45 -16.35
C TYR A 73 1.19 2.63 -16.44
N GLU A 74 1.92 2.48 -15.33
CA GLU A 74 3.13 1.65 -15.28
C GLU A 74 2.83 0.17 -15.61
N SER A 75 1.68 -0.36 -15.16
CA SER A 75 1.25 -1.73 -15.43
C SER A 75 0.87 -1.95 -16.90
N LEU A 76 0.21 -0.96 -17.52
CA LEU A 76 -0.10 -0.97 -18.96
C LEU A 76 1.18 -0.99 -19.80
N MET A 77 2.13 -0.12 -19.48
CA MET A 77 3.42 -0.03 -20.17
C MET A 77 4.34 -1.23 -19.89
N GLY A 78 4.22 -1.85 -18.72
CA GLY A 78 5.05 -2.97 -18.27
C GLY A 78 4.62 -4.34 -18.83
N GLY A 79 3.48 -4.48 -19.48
CA GLY A 79 3.09 -5.77 -20.06
C GLY A 79 1.83 -5.76 -20.90
N TRP A 80 0.81 -5.01 -20.50
CA TRP A 80 -0.53 -5.12 -21.10
C TRP A 80 -0.64 -4.51 -22.51
N TRP A 81 0.24 -3.58 -22.88
CA TRP A 81 0.27 -2.97 -24.22
C TRP A 81 1.13 -3.74 -25.23
N GLY A 82 1.09 -5.07 -25.20
CA GLY A 82 1.58 -5.93 -26.30
C GLY A 82 2.80 -6.82 -26.02
N HIS A 83 3.37 -6.79 -24.81
CA HIS A 83 4.53 -7.63 -24.45
C HIS A 83 4.17 -8.89 -23.65
N TYR A 84 3.03 -8.90 -22.94
CA TYR A 84 2.52 -10.04 -22.18
C TYR A 84 1.17 -10.48 -22.74
N SER A 85 0.96 -11.80 -22.82
CA SER A 85 -0.36 -12.35 -23.13
C SER A 85 -1.32 -12.16 -21.95
N PHE A 86 -2.63 -12.09 -22.20
CA PHE A 86 -3.66 -12.09 -21.15
C PHE A 86 -3.79 -13.45 -20.44
N HIS A 87 -2.98 -14.45 -20.82
CA HIS A 87 -2.88 -15.76 -20.20
C HIS A 87 -1.79 -15.82 -19.12
N CYS A 88 -1.76 -16.91 -18.35
CA CYS A 88 -0.71 -17.18 -17.37
C CYS A 88 0.66 -17.20 -18.05
N GLN A 89 1.46 -16.17 -17.79
CA GLN A 89 2.84 -16.05 -18.25
C GLN A 89 3.75 -16.04 -17.01
N PRO A 90 4.82 -16.83 -16.99
CA PRO A 90 5.71 -16.88 -15.83
C PRO A 90 6.36 -15.52 -15.58
N VAL A 91 6.72 -15.28 -14.32
CA VAL A 91 7.45 -14.08 -13.92
C VAL A 91 8.88 -14.18 -14.46
N ASP A 92 9.27 -13.21 -15.28
CA ASP A 92 10.64 -13.10 -15.77
C ASP A 92 11.55 -12.50 -14.69
N TYR A 93 12.35 -13.33 -14.04
CA TYR A 93 13.35 -12.92 -13.05
C TYR A 93 14.60 -12.26 -13.64
N SER A 94 14.61 -12.00 -14.95
CA SER A 94 15.75 -11.39 -15.68
C SER A 94 15.85 -9.87 -15.46
N ASP A 95 17.05 -9.30 -15.63
CA ASP A 95 17.34 -7.86 -15.49
C ASP A 95 16.80 -6.95 -16.60
N ASN A 96 15.75 -7.41 -17.29
CA ASN A 96 15.08 -6.65 -18.33
C ASN A 96 14.45 -5.36 -17.75
N PRO A 97 14.50 -4.24 -18.48
CA PRO A 97 13.95 -2.96 -18.01
C PRO A 97 12.43 -3.03 -17.77
N ILE A 98 11.72 -3.92 -18.47
CA ILE A 98 10.29 -4.18 -18.29
C ILE A 98 10.04 -4.89 -16.95
N ALA A 99 10.82 -5.93 -16.64
CA ALA A 99 10.70 -6.66 -15.38
C ALA A 99 11.02 -5.78 -14.16
N ILE A 100 12.03 -4.89 -14.26
CA ILE A 100 12.35 -3.91 -13.21
C ILE A 100 11.17 -2.97 -12.96
N ARG A 101 10.55 -2.46 -14.03
CA ARG A 101 9.40 -1.55 -13.94
C ARG A 101 8.20 -2.21 -13.26
N VAL A 102 7.88 -3.45 -13.63
CA VAL A 102 6.81 -4.22 -12.99
C VAL A 102 7.10 -4.44 -11.51
N SER A 103 8.32 -4.88 -11.16
CA SER A 103 8.73 -5.05 -9.76
C SER A 103 8.64 -3.74 -8.97
N PHE A 104 9.05 -2.62 -9.57
CA PHE A 104 8.96 -1.30 -8.94
C PHE A 104 7.51 -0.83 -8.77
N GLY A 105 6.62 -1.15 -9.72
CA GLY A 105 5.18 -0.92 -9.61
C GLY A 105 4.56 -1.72 -8.46
N ILE A 106 4.93 -2.99 -8.31
CA ILE A 106 4.49 -3.85 -7.20
C ILE A 106 4.99 -3.30 -5.86
N TYR A 107 6.26 -2.87 -5.78
CA TYR A 107 6.81 -2.25 -4.59
C TYR A 107 6.12 -0.94 -4.23
N SER A 108 5.85 -0.10 -5.22
CA SER A 108 5.11 1.15 -5.05
C SER A 108 3.66 0.89 -4.57
N PHE A 109 3.04 -0.19 -5.04
CA PHE A 109 1.73 -0.64 -4.54
C PHE A 109 1.79 -1.13 -3.08
N LEU A 110 2.84 -1.84 -2.67
CA LEU A 110 3.05 -2.21 -1.27
C LEU A 110 3.23 -0.98 -0.37
N GLY A 111 3.96 0.04 -0.84
CA GLY A 111 4.10 1.32 -0.15
C GLY A 111 2.76 2.01 0.13
N ARG A 112 1.79 1.91 -0.79
CA ARG A 112 0.42 2.42 -0.58
C ARG A 112 -0.28 1.79 0.61
N TRP A 113 -0.14 0.48 0.80
CA TRP A 113 -0.75 -0.23 1.94
C TRP A 113 -0.17 0.20 3.29
N ILE A 114 1.11 0.58 3.31
CA ILE A 114 1.82 1.01 4.51
C ILE A 114 1.52 2.49 4.83
N ILE A 115 1.53 3.35 3.81
CA ILE A 115 1.33 4.80 3.97
C ILE A 115 -0.15 5.14 4.19
N GLY A 116 -1.07 4.30 3.67
CA GLY A 116 -2.47 4.64 3.61
C GLY A 116 -3.41 3.46 3.83
N PRO A 117 -3.50 2.87 5.04
CA PRO A 117 -4.74 2.24 5.42
C PRO A 117 -5.84 3.32 5.39
N PRO A 118 -7.05 3.02 4.94
CA PRO A 118 -8.14 3.99 4.98
C PRO A 118 -8.34 4.43 6.44
N PHE A 119 -7.92 5.66 6.74
CA PHE A 119 -8.32 6.40 7.94
C PHE A 119 -9.77 6.85 7.74
N GLN A 120 -10.64 5.87 7.53
CA GLN A 120 -12.08 6.06 7.36
C GLN A 120 -12.77 4.98 8.17
N ARG A 121 -12.48 5.03 9.47
CA ARG A 121 -13.27 4.38 10.51
C ARG A 121 -14.22 5.38 11.16
N ASP A 122 -14.76 6.31 10.37
CA ASP A 122 -15.93 7.08 10.75
C ASP A 122 -17.14 6.36 10.16
N GLY A 123 -18.05 5.94 11.02
CA GLY A 123 -19.16 5.04 10.68
C GLY A 123 -20.10 5.55 9.57
N PRO A 124 -21.12 4.76 9.21
CA PRO A 124 -22.09 5.06 8.14
C PRO A 124 -22.83 6.41 8.26
N GLN A 125 -22.69 7.14 9.38
CA GLN A 125 -23.42 8.38 9.66
C GLN A 125 -22.86 9.64 8.96
N GLN A 126 -21.58 9.67 8.57
CA GLN A 126 -20.99 10.83 7.85
C GLN A 126 -21.14 10.73 6.32
N MET A 127 -21.26 9.52 5.75
CA MET A 127 -21.55 9.35 4.31
C MET A 127 -22.96 9.84 3.94
N LEU A 128 -23.93 9.72 4.85
CA LEU A 128 -25.30 10.18 4.64
C LEU A 128 -25.47 11.71 4.61
N ASN A 129 -24.53 12.48 5.17
CA ASN A 129 -24.52 13.96 5.12
C ASN A 129 -23.64 14.52 3.98
N PHE A 130 -23.09 13.64 3.13
CA PHE A 130 -22.30 14.04 1.97
C PHE A 130 -23.00 13.68 0.65
N ILE A 131 -24.07 12.86 0.71
CA ILE A 131 -24.89 12.42 -0.42
C ILE A 131 -26.30 13.08 -0.39
N LEU A 132 -26.75 13.54 0.79
CA LEU A 132 -27.90 14.45 0.96
C LEU A 132 -27.38 15.85 1.31
#